data_AF-A0A934RA27-F1
#
_entry.id   AF-A0A934RA27-F1
#
_cell.length_a   1.000
_cell.length_b   1.000
_cell.length_c   1.000
_cell.angle_alpha   90.00
_cell.angle_beta   90.00
_cell.angle_gamma   90.00
#
_symmetry.space_group_name_H-M   'P 1'
#
loop_
_entity.id
_entity.type
_entity.pdbx_description
1 polymer ?
#
loop_
_entity_poly.entity_id
_entity_poly.type
_entity_poly.pdbx_seq_one_letter_code
_entity_poly.pdbx_strand_id
1 'polypeptide(L)'
;MKKWKNIAVILLLAGIVGGGVLAYNIHQLVTKTIPDSYAQWASAEMVIAFRNERNRMPGNWEELGPYYGPLHHGGLSFNEIRNRIIMDFPRLRELESDYSKRPLPEVIRTRSGTQAHWALAEPNQLVNQEVKK
;
A
#
# COMPACT_ATOMS: atom_id res chain seq x y z
N MET A 1 -16.75 -49.30 -17.50
CA MET A 1 -17.59 -48.33 -16.75
C MET A 1 -16.95 -47.75 -15.48
N LYS A 2 -16.36 -48.55 -14.58
CA LYS A 2 -15.80 -48.08 -13.28
C LYS A 2 -14.66 -47.04 -13.42
N LYS A 3 -13.78 -47.21 -14.42
CA LYS A 3 -12.66 -46.28 -14.70
C LYS A 3 -13.13 -44.87 -15.09
N TRP A 4 -14.15 -44.75 -15.94
CA TRP A 4 -14.70 -43.47 -16.38
C TRP A 4 -15.40 -42.69 -15.26
N LYS A 5 -16.07 -43.38 -14.32
CA LYS A 5 -16.63 -42.77 -13.11
C LYS A 5 -15.55 -42.14 -12.22
N ASN A 6 -14.41 -42.83 -12.05
CA ASN A 6 -13.31 -42.30 -11.26
C ASN A 6 -12.66 -41.08 -11.92
N ILE A 7 -12.50 -41.08 -13.24
CA ILE A 7 -11.97 -39.93 -13.99
C ILE A 7 -12.91 -38.73 -13.86
N ALA A 8 -14.22 -38.92 -14.00
CA ALA A 8 -15.20 -37.85 -13.84
C ALA A 8 -15.19 -37.25 -12.42
N VAL A 9 -15.07 -38.08 -11.38
CA VAL A 9 -14.95 -37.62 -9.99
C VAL A 9 -13.67 -36.82 -9.76
N ILE A 10 -12.53 -37.27 -10.29
CA ILE A 10 -11.25 -36.55 -10.16
C ILE A 10 -11.32 -35.19 -10.87
N LEU A 11 -11.90 -35.12 -12.07
CA LEU A 11 -12.06 -33.86 -12.78
C LEU A 11 -13.01 -32.90 -12.05
N LEU A 12 -14.09 -33.42 -11.46
CA LEU A 12 -15.01 -32.62 -10.64
C LEU A 12 -14.30 -32.06 -9.40
N LEU A 13 -13.54 -32.89 -8.69
CA LEU A 13 -12.76 -32.46 -7.52
C LEU A 13 -11.69 -31.45 -7.90
N ALA A 14 -10.98 -31.66 -9.01
CA ALA A 14 -10.01 -30.71 -9.54
C ALA A 14 -10.67 -29.37 -9.91
N GLY A 15 -11.87 -29.40 -10.49
CA GLY A 15 -12.66 -28.20 -10.78
C GLY A 15 -13.09 -27.44 -9.52
N ILE A 16 -13.54 -28.14 -8.47
CA ILE A 16 -13.92 -27.54 -7.19
C ILE A 16 -12.71 -26.92 -6.50
N VAL A 17 -11.59 -27.65 -6.41
CA VAL A 17 -10.35 -27.16 -5.78
C VAL A 17 -9.79 -25.99 -6.59
N GLY A 18 -9.69 -26.12 -7.91
CA GLY A 18 -9.21 -25.06 -8.79
C GLY A 18 -10.05 -23.79 -8.70
N GLY A 19 -11.39 -23.93 -8.73
CA GLY A 19 -12.31 -22.81 -8.55
C GLY A 19 -12.19 -22.14 -7.19
N GLY A 20 -12.07 -22.93 -6.11
CA GLY A 20 -11.88 -22.42 -4.75
C GLY A 20 -10.58 -21.62 -4.58
N VAL A 21 -9.47 -22.11 -5.13
CA VAL A 21 -8.17 -21.41 -5.11
C VAL A 21 -8.25 -20.10 -5.89
N LEU A 22 -8.88 -20.09 -7.07
CA LEU A 22 -9.04 -18.88 -7.86
C LEU A 22 -9.88 -17.82 -7.12
N ALA A 23 -11.04 -18.22 -6.57
CA ALA A 23 -11.91 -17.33 -5.80
C ALA A 23 -11.20 -16.76 -4.57
N TYR A 24 -10.42 -17.58 -3.86
CA TYR A 24 -9.63 -17.13 -2.72
C TYR A 24 -8.58 -16.08 -3.12
N ASN A 25 -7.85 -16.31 -4.22
CA ASN A 25 -6.84 -15.36 -4.69
C ASN A 25 -7.47 -14.02 -5.13
N ILE A 26 -8.58 -14.05 -5.85
CA ILE A 26 -9.34 -12.85 -6.22
C ILE A 26 -9.80 -12.11 -4.96
N HIS A 27 -10.30 -12.85 -3.96
CA HIS A 27 -10.73 -12.26 -2.70
C HIS A 27 -9.57 -11.56 -1.96
N GLN A 28 -8.39 -12.21 -1.85
CA GLN A 28 -7.22 -11.57 -1.23
C GLN A 28 -6.74 -10.34 -2.00
N LEU A 29 -6.75 -10.40 -3.34
CA LEU A 29 -6.37 -9.28 -4.20
C LEU A 29 -7.29 -8.07 -3.97
N VAL A 30 -8.60 -8.29 -4.00
CA VAL A 30 -9.60 -7.23 -3.89
C VAL A 30 -9.71 -6.66 -2.47
N THR A 31 -9.57 -7.50 -1.44
CA THR A 31 -9.80 -7.05 -0.04
C THR A 31 -8.54 -6.54 0.67
N LYS A 32 -7.36 -6.97 0.22
CA LYS A 32 -6.09 -6.59 0.85
C LYS A 32 -5.21 -5.80 -0.09
N THR A 33 -4.79 -6.42 -1.19
CA THR A 33 -3.73 -5.86 -2.05
C THR A 33 -4.16 -4.51 -2.64
N ILE A 34 -5.34 -4.44 -3.27
CA ILE A 34 -5.82 -3.20 -3.90
C ILE A 34 -5.98 -2.06 -2.87
N PRO A 35 -6.70 -2.26 -1.74
CA PRO A 35 -6.81 -1.25 -0.70
C PRO A 35 -5.46 -0.83 -0.09
N ASP A 36 -4.56 -1.78 0.13
CA ASP A 36 -3.24 -1.47 0.71
C ASP A 36 -2.40 -0.61 -0.23
N SER A 37 -2.47 -0.86 -1.55
CA SER A 37 -1.86 0.00 -2.56
C SER A 37 -2.39 1.43 -2.48
N TYR A 38 -3.72 1.62 -2.49
CA TYR A 38 -4.34 2.94 -2.39
C TYR A 38 -4.00 3.64 -1.07
N ALA A 39 -3.97 2.90 0.04
CA ALA A 39 -3.57 3.45 1.33
C ALA A 39 -2.11 3.95 1.30
N GLN A 40 -1.22 3.22 0.63
CA GLN A 40 0.19 3.60 0.51
C GLN A 40 0.35 4.87 -0.33
N TRP A 41 -0.37 4.97 -1.45
CA TRP A 41 -0.38 6.14 -2.31
C TRP A 41 -0.94 7.38 -1.59
N ALA A 42 -2.13 7.27 -1.00
CA ALA A 42 -2.76 8.36 -0.25
C ALA A 42 -1.87 8.85 0.90
N SER A 43 -1.14 7.94 1.57
CA SER A 43 -0.19 8.32 2.62
C SER A 43 0.96 9.18 2.10
N ALA A 44 1.50 8.88 0.92
CA ALA A 44 2.54 9.71 0.31
C ALA A 44 1.99 11.08 -0.09
N GLU A 45 0.79 11.15 -0.67
CA GLU A 45 0.14 12.43 -1.02
C GLU A 45 -0.07 13.31 0.21
N MET A 46 -0.54 12.75 1.32
CA MET A 46 -0.72 13.50 2.58
C MET A 46 0.62 14.03 3.11
N VAL A 47 1.69 13.24 3.08
CA VAL A 47 3.03 13.67 3.51
C VAL A 47 3.56 14.81 2.63
N ILE A 48 3.39 14.69 1.31
CA ILE A 48 3.82 15.72 0.35
C ILE A 48 3.03 17.02 0.54
N ALA A 49 1.71 16.92 0.65
CA ALA A 49 0.85 18.08 0.87
C ALA A 49 1.19 18.79 2.20
N PHE A 50 1.43 18.02 3.26
CA PHE A 50 1.87 18.53 4.55
C PHE A 50 3.21 19.27 4.43
N ARG A 51 4.22 18.66 3.80
CA ARG A 51 5.54 19.27 3.62
C ARG A 51 5.44 20.58 2.86
N ASN A 52 4.65 20.60 1.78
CA ASN A 52 4.51 21.77 0.92
C ASN A 52 3.90 22.97 1.63
N GLU A 53 3.00 22.73 2.60
CA GLU A 53 2.41 23.81 3.40
C GLU A 53 3.29 24.19 4.61
N ARG A 54 3.91 23.22 5.28
CA ARG A 54 4.55 23.43 6.59
C ARG A 54 6.07 23.52 6.52
N ASN A 55 6.67 23.29 5.36
CA ASN A 55 8.11 23.26 5.11
C ASN A 55 8.88 22.38 6.13
N ARG A 56 8.23 21.32 6.59
CA ARG A 56 8.79 20.30 7.49
C ARG A 56 8.09 18.95 7.28
N MET A 57 8.72 17.87 7.71
CA MET A 57 8.12 16.55 7.71
C MET A 57 7.11 16.37 8.86
N PRO A 58 6.05 15.55 8.64
CA PRO A 58 5.08 15.26 9.68
C PRO A 58 5.70 14.42 10.80
N GLY A 59 5.26 14.66 12.03
CA GLY A 59 5.72 13.92 13.21
C GLY A 59 4.80 12.78 13.64
N ASN A 60 3.56 12.76 13.16
CA ASN A 60 2.53 11.81 13.54
C ASN A 60 1.36 11.82 12.53
N TRP A 61 0.39 10.92 12.72
CA TRP A 61 -0.78 10.82 11.86
C TRP A 61 -1.74 11.99 12.05
N GLU A 62 -1.86 12.51 13.26
CA GLU A 62 -2.79 13.60 13.60
C GLU A 62 -2.49 14.87 12.77
N GLU A 63 -1.21 15.12 12.49
CA GLU A 63 -0.75 16.19 11.59
C GLU A 63 -1.18 16.00 10.13
N LEU A 64 -1.39 14.76 9.68
CA LEU A 64 -1.82 14.42 8.32
C LEU A 64 -3.33 14.50 8.11
N GLY A 65 -4.12 14.47 9.19
CA GLY A 65 -5.58 14.48 9.12
C GLY A 65 -6.18 15.61 8.27
N PRO A 66 -5.72 16.86 8.39
CA PRO A 66 -6.19 17.97 7.55
C PRO A 66 -5.88 17.82 6.06
N TYR A 67 -4.90 16.98 5.70
CA TYR A 67 -4.45 16.75 4.32
C TYR A 67 -5.15 15.55 3.67
N TYR A 68 -6.06 14.89 4.39
CA TYR A 68 -6.92 13.85 3.85
C TYR A 68 -7.93 14.46 2.86
N GLY A 69 -7.77 14.14 1.56
CA GLY A 69 -8.54 14.75 0.46
C GLY A 69 -8.25 14.11 -0.91
N PRO A 70 -8.90 14.55 -2.01
CA PRO A 70 -10.04 13.81 -2.57
C PRO A 70 -9.74 12.84 -3.73
N LEU A 71 -8.50 12.62 -4.16
CA LEU A 71 -8.29 12.03 -5.50
C LEU A 71 -7.84 10.57 -5.54
N HIS A 72 -7.04 10.06 -4.58
CA HIS A 72 -6.40 8.74 -4.78
C HIS A 72 -6.36 7.82 -3.54
N HIS A 73 -7.43 7.78 -2.74
CA HIS A 73 -7.54 6.86 -1.59
C HIS A 73 -8.38 5.59 -1.84
N GLY A 74 -8.89 5.37 -3.06
CA GLY A 74 -9.64 4.16 -3.40
C GLY A 74 -10.92 3.94 -2.58
N GLY A 75 -11.52 5.03 -2.08
CA GLY A 75 -12.70 4.99 -1.20
C GLY A 75 -12.40 4.76 0.28
N LEU A 76 -11.12 4.63 0.67
CA LEU A 76 -10.72 4.42 2.06
C LEU A 76 -10.84 5.71 2.88
N SER A 77 -11.36 5.59 4.10
CA SER A 77 -11.30 6.62 5.12
C SER A 77 -9.90 6.84 5.66
N PHE A 78 -9.65 8.01 6.26
CA PHE A 78 -8.38 8.32 6.93
C PHE A 78 -7.97 7.25 7.96
N ASN A 79 -8.93 6.77 8.76
CA ASN A 79 -8.68 5.74 9.76
C ASN A 79 -8.33 4.38 9.12
N GLU A 80 -8.96 4.03 8.00
CA GLU A 80 -8.60 2.81 7.27
C GLU A 80 -7.18 2.89 6.70
N ILE A 81 -6.79 4.04 6.15
CA ILE A 81 -5.43 4.29 5.69
C ILE A 81 -4.43 4.14 6.85
N ARG A 82 -4.69 4.84 7.98
CA ARG A 82 -3.86 4.77 9.19
C ARG A 82 -3.69 3.33 9.70
N ASN A 83 -4.74 2.52 9.65
CA ASN A 83 -4.69 1.14 10.13
C ASN A 83 -3.91 0.21 9.20
N ARG A 84 -3.94 0.49 7.89
CA ARG A 84 -3.25 -0.28 6.84
C ARG A 84 -1.78 0.08 6.71
N ILE A 85 -1.37 1.28 7.13
CA ILE A 85 -0.02 1.80 6.90
C ILE A 85 0.79 1.88 8.18
N ILE A 86 2.05 1.48 8.07
CA ILE A 86 3.11 1.73 9.05
C ILE A 86 3.97 2.85 8.48
N MET A 87 3.96 3.99 9.17
CA MET A 87 4.75 5.16 8.81
C MET A 87 5.86 5.38 9.84
N ASP A 88 7.10 5.47 9.38
CA ASP A 88 8.27 5.75 10.23
C ASP A 88 8.51 7.27 10.28
N PHE A 89 7.76 7.96 11.15
CA PHE A 89 7.88 9.42 11.32
C PHE A 89 9.25 9.91 11.79
N PRO A 90 9.96 9.22 12.72
CA PRO A 90 11.36 9.55 13.02
C PRO A 90 12.22 9.57 11.75
N ARG A 91 12.12 8.52 10.94
CA ARG A 91 12.93 8.40 9.73
C ARG A 91 12.50 9.33 8.60
N LEU A 92 11.23 9.71 8.52
CA LEU A 92 10.77 10.80 7.65
C LEU A 92 11.49 12.11 7.96
N ARG A 93 11.63 12.47 9.24
CA ARG A 93 12.36 13.69 9.65
C ARG A 93 13.85 13.58 9.39
N GLU A 94 14.44 12.39 9.49
CA GLU A 94 15.85 12.16 9.11
C GLU A 94 16.11 12.41 7.61
N LEU A 95 15.09 12.26 6.75
CA LEU A 95 15.23 12.62 5.33
C LEU A 95 15.54 14.10 5.13
N GLU A 96 15.15 14.97 6.07
CA GLU A 96 15.44 16.41 6.01
C GLU A 96 16.89 16.75 6.33
N SER A 97 17.63 15.85 6.99
CA SER A 97 18.99 16.13 7.47
C SER A 97 20.09 15.41 6.68
N ASP A 98 19.81 14.24 6.08
CA ASP A 98 20.84 13.39 5.46
C ASP A 98 20.54 13.06 3.99
N TYR A 99 20.60 14.07 3.13
CA TYR A 99 20.23 13.98 1.71
C TYR A 99 21.19 13.19 0.81
N SER A 100 22.42 12.91 1.25
CA SER A 100 23.52 12.87 0.29
C SER A 100 24.04 11.48 -0.14
N LYS A 101 23.88 10.38 0.62
CA LYS A 101 24.68 9.16 0.31
C LYS A 101 24.09 7.78 0.61
N ARG A 102 22.84 7.64 1.04
CA ARG A 102 22.28 6.33 1.43
C ARG A 102 21.08 5.93 0.56
N PRO A 103 20.86 4.60 0.35
CA PRO A 103 19.61 4.13 -0.22
C PRO A 103 18.47 4.67 0.64
N LEU A 104 17.52 5.33 0.00
CA LEU A 104 16.47 6.05 0.69
C LEU A 104 15.57 5.04 1.41
N PRO A 105 15.31 5.25 2.71
CA PRO A 105 14.57 4.29 3.51
C PRO A 105 13.11 4.17 3.10
N GLU A 106 12.57 2.97 3.26
CA GLU A 106 11.15 2.69 3.12
C GLU A 106 10.40 3.22 4.36
N VAL A 107 9.90 4.45 4.26
CA VAL A 107 9.24 5.20 5.34
C VAL A 107 7.74 4.98 5.39
N ILE A 108 7.13 4.56 4.26
CA ILE A 108 5.72 4.20 4.15
C ILE A 108 5.63 2.74 3.74
N ARG A 109 5.11 1.90 4.65
CA ARG A 109 4.95 0.45 4.48
C ARG A 109 3.51 0.02 4.72
N THR A 110 3.05 -1.00 4.02
CA THR A 110 1.76 -1.64 4.35
C THR A 110 1.95 -2.58 5.54
N ARG A 111 0.96 -2.66 6.43
CA ARG A 111 0.98 -3.54 7.61
C ARG A 111 0.87 -5.01 7.21
N SER A 112 0.27 -5.30 6.06
CA SER A 112 0.21 -6.65 5.49
C SER A 112 1.56 -7.13 4.95
N GLY A 113 2.54 -6.25 4.79
CA GLY A 113 3.81 -6.53 4.13
C GLY A 113 3.69 -6.62 2.60
N THR A 114 2.50 -6.35 2.04
CA THR A 114 2.26 -6.34 0.60
C THR A 114 2.89 -5.09 0.01
N GLN A 115 3.96 -5.24 -0.76
CA GLN A 115 4.55 -4.13 -1.51
C GLN A 115 3.92 -4.09 -2.90
N ALA A 116 3.21 -2.99 -3.18
CA ALA A 116 2.73 -2.72 -4.51
C ALA A 116 3.74 -1.85 -5.24
N HIS A 117 4.25 -2.35 -6.36
CA HIS A 117 5.14 -1.57 -7.21
C HIS A 117 4.34 -0.74 -8.20
N TRP A 118 4.47 0.58 -8.11
CA TRP A 118 3.72 1.52 -8.95
C TRP A 118 4.52 1.88 -10.20
N ALA A 119 3.95 1.62 -11.38
CA ALA A 119 4.63 1.77 -12.67
C ALA A 119 5.13 3.20 -12.98
N LEU A 120 4.53 4.23 -12.37
CA LEU A 120 4.87 5.64 -12.61
C LEU A 120 5.85 6.19 -11.58
N ALA A 121 5.60 5.94 -10.29
CA ALA A 121 6.49 6.29 -9.20
C ALA A 121 6.08 5.55 -7.94
N GLU A 122 7.05 5.05 -7.17
CA GLU A 122 6.76 4.49 -5.85
C GLU A 122 6.37 5.59 -4.86
N PRO A 123 5.39 5.36 -3.96
CA PRO A 123 5.02 6.33 -2.92
C PRO A 123 6.23 6.84 -2.11
N ASN A 124 7.16 5.95 -1.77
CA ASN A 124 8.41 6.34 -1.10
C ASN A 124 9.31 7.18 -2.01
N GLN A 125 9.39 6.89 -3.30
CA GLN A 125 10.16 7.71 -4.25
C GLN A 125 9.57 9.11 -4.40
N LEU A 126 8.25 9.26 -4.41
CA LEU A 126 7.58 10.55 -4.48
C LEU A 126 7.91 11.43 -3.28
N VAL A 127 7.76 10.88 -2.06
CA VAL A 127 8.14 11.58 -0.83
C VAL A 127 9.61 12.02 -0.92
N ASN A 128 10.50 11.11 -1.30
CA ASN A 128 11.93 11.37 -1.43
C ASN A 128 12.28 12.45 -2.46
N GLN A 129 11.62 12.46 -3.61
CA GLN A 129 11.80 13.49 -4.62
C GLN A 129 11.38 14.85 -4.09
N GLU A 130 10.29 14.90 -3.33
CA GLU A 130 9.83 16.14 -2.74
C GLU A 130 10.86 16.68 -1.76
N VAL A 131 11.41 15.84 -0.88
CA VAL A 131 12.43 16.28 0.09
C VAL A 131 13.63 16.94 -0.61
N LYS A 132 14.03 16.45 -1.79
CA LYS A 132 15.18 16.95 -2.56
C LYS A 132 14.94 18.28 -3.29
N LYS A 133 13.70 18.73 -3.41
CA LYS A 133 13.36 20.06 -3.96
C LYS A 133 13.54 21.11 -2.87
#